data_AF-Q1MY66-F1
#
_entry.id   AF-Q1MY66-F1
#
_cell.length_a   1.000
_cell.length_b   1.000
_cell.length_c   1.000
_cell.angle_alpha   90.00
_cell.angle_beta   90.00
_cell.angle_gamma   90.00
#
_symmetry.space_group_name_H-M   'P 1'
#
loop_
_entity.id
_entity.type
_entity.pdbx_description
1 polymer ?
#
loop_
_entity_poly.entity_id
_entity_poly.type
_entity_poly.pdbx_seq_one_letter_code
_entity_poly.pdbx_strand_id
1 'polypeptide(L)'
;MQIIKVVCLSWLLVVLQACSPISMQPEQAQQANVLAQLPDWYHQSLGYQVYGGNNYTQQPPALARLMQEADAAFMRGDYDQCQILLERAQRINSQNASVYIRLSMLAWLQNNAQLAIQMARRALVFVGDDVQARQEVERLIQTIEDRTYTL
;
A
#
# COMPACT_ATOMS: atom_id res chain seq x y z
N MET A 1 18.32 37.55 -67.35
CA MET A 1 17.44 36.46 -67.83
C MET A 1 17.62 35.31 -66.83
N GLN A 2 16.67 34.93 -65.98
CA GLN A 2 15.26 35.37 -65.79
C GLN A 2 14.98 35.81 -64.32
N ILE A 3 13.81 36.41 -64.09
CA ILE A 3 13.22 36.77 -62.79
C ILE A 3 11.89 35.99 -62.66
N ILE A 4 11.62 35.34 -61.52
CA ILE A 4 10.33 34.74 -61.02
C ILE A 4 10.70 33.85 -59.81
N LYS A 5 9.98 33.69 -58.68
CA LYS A 5 9.03 34.47 -57.84
C LYS A 5 9.42 34.12 -56.38
N VAL A 6 9.42 34.99 -55.36
CA VAL A 6 8.33 35.68 -54.62
C VAL A 6 7.30 34.71 -54.00
N VAL A 7 6.93 34.96 -52.73
CA VAL A 7 5.99 34.20 -51.85
C VAL A 7 6.62 32.93 -51.24
N CYS A 8 6.60 32.63 -49.92
CA CYS A 8 5.90 33.23 -48.78
C CYS A 8 6.84 33.78 -47.70
N LEU A 9 6.60 35.04 -47.37
CA LEU A 9 6.74 35.62 -46.03
C LEU A 9 6.00 34.75 -44.99
N SER A 10 6.51 34.71 -43.75
CA SER A 10 5.86 34.17 -42.54
C SER A 10 5.50 32.69 -42.53
N TRP A 11 5.90 31.99 -41.45
CA TRP A 11 5.02 31.09 -40.68
C TRP A 11 5.68 30.87 -39.31
N LEU A 12 4.93 31.16 -38.24
CA LEU A 12 5.06 30.64 -36.86
C LEU A 12 6.48 30.62 -36.24
N LEU A 13 6.86 31.47 -35.28
CA LEU A 13 6.09 31.98 -34.12
C LEU A 13 5.42 30.86 -33.31
N VAL A 14 5.44 30.99 -31.99
CA VAL A 14 4.87 30.05 -31.00
C VAL A 14 5.75 28.83 -30.71
N VAL A 15 6.77 29.06 -29.86
CA VAL A 15 7.15 28.05 -28.86
C VAL A 15 5.96 27.94 -27.91
N LEU A 16 5.02 27.05 -28.26
CA LEU A 16 3.86 26.76 -27.44
C LEU A 16 4.38 26.13 -26.15
N GLN A 17 4.03 26.73 -25.01
CA GLN A 17 4.24 26.08 -23.73
C GLN A 17 3.37 24.82 -23.70
N ALA A 18 4.00 23.69 -24.01
CA ALA A 18 3.41 22.37 -23.82
C ALA A 18 3.40 22.06 -22.32
N CYS A 19 2.47 22.70 -21.60
CA CYS A 19 1.93 22.12 -20.37
C CYS A 19 1.23 20.82 -20.76
N SER A 20 1.98 19.73 -20.84
CA SER A 20 1.40 18.40 -20.89
C SER A 20 0.51 18.25 -19.65
N PRO A 21 -0.81 17.97 -19.81
CA PRO A 21 -1.66 17.72 -18.66
C PRO A 21 -1.09 16.51 -17.93
N ILE A 22 -0.81 16.68 -16.63
CA ILE A 22 -0.38 15.58 -15.75
C ILE A 22 -1.47 14.52 -15.80
N SER A 23 -1.21 13.48 -16.57
CA SER A 23 -2.12 12.36 -16.74
C SER A 23 -1.86 11.43 -15.57
N MET A 24 -2.55 11.67 -14.44
CA MET A 24 -2.43 10.78 -13.29
C MET A 24 -2.79 9.36 -13.74
N GLN A 25 -1.85 8.42 -13.63
CA GLN A 25 -2.16 7.04 -13.99
C GLN A 25 -3.26 6.52 -13.04
N PRO A 26 -4.23 5.73 -13.52
CA PRO A 26 -5.30 5.18 -12.68
C PRO A 26 -4.75 4.35 -11.51
N GLU A 27 -3.60 3.69 -11.70
CA GLU A 27 -2.91 2.96 -10.63
C GLU A 27 -2.42 3.88 -9.50
N GLN A 28 -1.87 5.06 -9.83
CA GLN A 28 -1.40 6.04 -8.83
C GLN A 28 -2.57 6.65 -8.04
N ALA A 29 -3.68 6.94 -8.73
CA ALA A 29 -4.90 7.42 -8.08
C ALA A 29 -5.49 6.37 -7.13
N GLN A 30 -5.48 5.09 -7.51
CA GLN A 30 -5.94 3.99 -6.67
C GLN A 30 -5.03 3.80 -5.44
N GLN A 31 -3.71 3.82 -5.62
CA GLN A 31 -2.75 3.75 -4.51
C GLN A 31 -2.95 4.89 -3.51
N ALA A 32 -3.13 6.12 -3.99
CA ALA A 32 -3.42 7.28 -3.15
C ALA A 32 -4.75 7.12 -2.38
N ASN A 33 -5.78 6.56 -3.03
CA ASN A 33 -7.07 6.28 -2.37
C ASN A 33 -6.95 5.22 -1.27
N VAL A 34 -6.24 4.12 -1.51
CA VAL A 34 -5.98 3.08 -0.50
C VAL A 34 -5.23 3.67 0.69
N LEU A 35 -4.17 4.44 0.46
CA LEU A 35 -3.40 5.08 1.53
C LEU A 35 -4.23 6.08 2.35
N ALA A 36 -5.10 6.87 1.71
CA ALA A 36 -5.99 7.82 2.38
C ALA A 36 -7.07 7.16 3.27
N GLN A 37 -7.30 5.85 3.13
CA GLN A 37 -8.19 5.09 4.03
C GLN A 37 -7.46 4.54 5.28
N LEU A 38 -6.13 4.64 5.32
CA LEU A 38 -5.29 4.18 6.43
C LEU A 38 -4.90 5.34 7.35
N PRO A 39 -4.57 5.07 8.62
CA PRO A 39 -4.00 6.09 9.51
C PRO A 39 -2.65 6.61 9.00
N ASP A 40 -2.38 7.90 9.14
CA ASP A 40 -1.09 8.50 8.74
C ASP A 40 0.11 7.86 9.44
N TRP A 41 -0.03 7.42 10.68
CA TRP A 41 1.04 6.73 11.41
C TRP A 41 1.31 5.31 10.88
N TYR A 42 0.36 4.68 10.16
CA TYR A 42 0.45 3.28 9.76
C TYR A 42 1.63 3.02 8.81
N HIS A 43 1.83 3.88 7.82
CA HIS A 43 2.92 3.70 6.84
C HIS A 43 4.31 4.02 7.43
N GLN A 44 4.36 4.72 8.57
CA GLN A 44 5.60 5.10 9.27
C GLN A 44 6.04 4.05 10.28
N SER A 45 5.07 3.46 10.99
CA SER A 45 5.28 2.42 12.02
C SER A 45 5.21 1.00 11.44
N LEU A 46 4.05 0.59 10.91
CA LEU A 46 3.78 -0.80 10.54
C LEU A 46 4.16 -1.15 9.09
N GLY A 47 4.21 -0.13 8.21
CA GLY A 47 4.92 -0.12 6.93
C GLY A 47 4.54 -1.18 5.88
N TYR A 48 3.82 -0.79 4.82
CA TYR A 48 3.86 -1.56 3.57
C TYR A 48 5.24 -1.43 2.91
N GLN A 49 5.79 -2.51 2.37
CA GLN A 49 7.18 -2.53 1.90
C GLN A 49 7.44 -1.70 0.64
N VAL A 50 6.38 -1.22 -0.01
CA VAL A 50 6.45 -0.37 -1.21
C VAL A 50 7.31 0.89 -0.97
N TYR A 51 7.47 1.32 0.29
CA TYR A 51 8.31 2.46 0.68
C TYR A 51 9.32 2.17 1.80
N GLY A 52 9.71 0.90 2.02
CA GLY A 52 10.96 0.54 2.71
C GLY A 52 10.93 0.35 4.24
N GLY A 53 9.77 0.37 4.91
CA GLY A 53 9.70 0.29 6.38
C GLY A 53 9.86 -1.11 7.01
N ASN A 54 9.48 -2.19 6.32
CA ASN A 54 9.53 -3.55 6.87
C ASN A 54 10.75 -4.34 6.37
N ASN A 55 11.21 -5.34 7.14
CA ASN A 55 12.41 -6.13 6.82
C ASN A 55 12.10 -7.51 6.21
N TYR A 56 11.98 -7.60 4.88
CA TYR A 56 11.81 -8.88 4.17
C TYR A 56 13.09 -9.72 4.14
N THR A 57 14.27 -9.13 4.30
CA THR A 57 15.55 -9.85 4.10
C THR A 57 15.83 -10.85 5.22
N GLN A 58 15.13 -10.75 6.35
CA GLN A 58 15.14 -11.72 7.44
C GLN A 58 14.07 -12.83 7.31
N GLN A 59 13.31 -12.87 6.22
CA GLN A 59 12.30 -13.91 5.96
C GLN A 59 12.80 -14.93 4.91
N PRO A 60 12.29 -16.18 4.93
CA PRO A 60 12.52 -17.13 3.84
C PRO A 60 12.13 -16.52 2.48
N PRO A 61 12.89 -16.70 1.38
CA PRO A 61 12.64 -16.02 0.11
C PRO A 61 11.22 -16.22 -0.46
N ALA A 62 10.63 -17.39 -0.24
CA ALA A 62 9.25 -17.68 -0.64
C ALA A 62 8.21 -16.87 0.15
N LEU A 63 8.45 -16.64 1.45
CA LEU A 63 7.60 -15.80 2.30
C LEU A 63 7.76 -14.32 1.93
N ALA A 64 9.01 -13.86 1.75
CA ALA A 64 9.30 -12.50 1.29
C ALA A 64 8.58 -12.18 -0.02
N ARG A 65 8.66 -13.06 -1.03
CA ARG A 65 7.97 -12.87 -2.32
C ARG A 65 6.45 -12.82 -2.17
N LEU A 66 5.83 -13.73 -1.42
CA LEU A 66 4.37 -13.72 -1.21
C LEU A 66 3.90 -12.43 -0.53
N MET A 67 4.68 -11.93 0.41
CA MET A 67 4.36 -10.68 1.12
C MET A 67 4.53 -9.46 0.21
N GLN A 68 5.58 -9.42 -0.64
CA GLN A 68 5.74 -8.39 -1.68
C GLN A 68 4.55 -8.37 -2.65
N GLU A 69 4.11 -9.55 -3.11
CA GLU A 69 2.96 -9.69 -3.99
C GLU A 69 1.65 -9.28 -3.29
N ALA A 70 1.49 -9.59 -2.00
CA ALA A 70 0.34 -9.20 -1.20
C ALA A 70 0.27 -7.67 -1.00
N ASP A 71 1.38 -7.03 -0.67
CA ASP A 71 1.49 -5.57 -0.56
C ASP A 71 1.13 -4.89 -1.89
N ALA A 72 1.63 -5.43 -3.01
CA ALA A 72 1.32 -4.90 -4.34
C ALA A 72 -0.17 -5.10 -4.73
N ALA A 73 -0.79 -6.22 -4.33
CA ALA A 73 -2.22 -6.44 -4.53
C ALA A 73 -3.07 -5.49 -3.68
N PHE A 74 -2.75 -5.37 -2.39
CA PHE A 74 -3.38 -4.45 -1.44
C PHE A 74 -3.36 -3.00 -1.96
N MET A 75 -2.20 -2.53 -2.41
CA MET A 75 -2.02 -1.17 -2.93
C MET A 75 -2.76 -0.89 -4.24
N ARG A 76 -3.16 -1.94 -4.99
CA ARG A 76 -4.05 -1.83 -6.16
C ARG A 76 -5.54 -1.95 -5.80
N GLY A 77 -5.90 -2.17 -4.53
CA GLY A 77 -7.27 -2.50 -4.11
C GLY A 77 -7.70 -3.92 -4.45
N ASP A 78 -6.77 -4.79 -4.87
CA ASP A 78 -7.03 -6.20 -5.18
C ASP A 78 -6.99 -7.02 -3.88
N TYR A 79 -8.05 -6.84 -3.08
CA TYR A 79 -8.17 -7.40 -1.74
C TYR A 79 -8.32 -8.93 -1.74
N ASP A 80 -8.95 -9.50 -2.76
CA ASP A 80 -9.09 -10.96 -2.89
C ASP A 80 -7.73 -11.63 -3.15
N GLN A 81 -6.94 -11.10 -4.10
CA GLN A 81 -5.59 -11.61 -4.35
C GLN A 81 -4.66 -11.35 -3.15
N CYS A 82 -4.80 -10.21 -2.48
CA CYS A 82 -4.08 -9.93 -1.24
C CYS A 82 -4.37 -11.00 -0.17
N GLN A 83 -5.65 -11.35 0.05
CA GLN A 83 -6.04 -12.38 1.00
C GLN A 83 -5.39 -13.74 0.65
N ILE A 84 -5.51 -14.17 -0.60
CA ILE A 84 -4.96 -15.44 -1.08
C ILE A 84 -3.44 -15.52 -0.85
N LEU A 85 -2.72 -14.41 -1.05
CA LEU A 85 -1.27 -14.34 -0.85
C LEU A 85 -0.88 -14.33 0.63
N LEU A 86 -1.62 -13.62 1.49
CA LEU A 86 -1.41 -13.61 2.94
C LEU A 86 -1.73 -14.97 3.59
N GLU A 87 -2.78 -15.65 3.16
CA GLU A 87 -3.09 -17.02 3.61
C GLU A 87 -2.00 -18.02 3.19
N ARG A 88 -1.41 -17.86 1.99
CA ARG A 88 -0.24 -18.64 1.56
C ARG A 88 0.99 -18.31 2.42
N ALA A 89 1.22 -17.04 2.73
CA ALA A 89 2.29 -16.59 3.61
C ALA A 89 2.15 -17.20 5.03
N GLN A 90 0.93 -17.21 5.58
CA GLN A 90 0.59 -17.84 6.86
C GLN A 90 0.84 -19.36 6.86
N ARG A 91 0.60 -20.04 5.73
CA ARG A 91 0.93 -21.48 5.58
C ARG A 91 2.44 -21.76 5.52
N ILE A 92 3.26 -20.80 5.07
CA ILE A 92 4.74 -20.91 5.13
C ILE A 92 5.26 -20.61 6.54
N ASN A 93 4.74 -19.57 7.21
CA ASN A 93 5.09 -19.25 8.59
C ASN A 93 3.84 -18.81 9.37
N SER A 94 3.31 -19.75 10.16
CA SER A 94 2.10 -19.55 10.97
C SER A 94 2.30 -18.69 12.22
N GLN A 95 3.54 -18.29 12.51
CA GLN A 95 3.96 -17.49 13.66
C GLN A 95 4.59 -16.15 13.24
N ASN A 96 4.45 -15.72 11.98
CA ASN A 96 4.98 -14.44 11.52
C ASN A 96 4.01 -13.29 11.88
N ALA A 97 4.41 -12.39 12.77
CA ALA A 97 3.60 -11.23 13.18
C ALA A 97 3.19 -10.34 11.99
N SER A 98 4.10 -10.08 11.05
CA SER A 98 3.88 -9.21 9.88
C SER A 98 2.78 -9.72 8.95
N VAL A 99 2.57 -11.05 8.87
CA VAL A 99 1.43 -11.65 8.13
C VAL A 99 0.11 -11.26 8.80
N TYR A 100 0.02 -11.41 10.12
CA TYR A 100 -1.19 -11.09 10.88
C TYR A 100 -1.49 -9.59 10.94
N ILE A 101 -0.47 -8.73 10.96
CA ILE A 101 -0.64 -7.27 10.82
C ILE A 101 -1.32 -6.94 9.48
N ARG A 102 -0.85 -7.55 8.38
CA ARG A 102 -1.43 -7.31 7.05
C ARG A 102 -2.84 -7.88 6.90
N LEU A 103 -3.11 -9.06 7.47
CA LEU A 103 -4.46 -9.62 7.52
C LEU A 103 -5.42 -8.73 8.34
N SER A 104 -4.93 -8.09 9.41
CA SER A 104 -5.70 -7.11 10.18
C SER A 104 -6.11 -5.91 9.33
N MET A 105 -5.15 -5.31 8.61
CA MET A 105 -5.40 -4.16 7.73
C MET A 105 -6.33 -4.48 6.56
N LEU A 106 -6.19 -5.66 5.97
CA LEU A 106 -7.06 -6.14 4.91
C LEU A 106 -8.51 -6.27 5.41
N ALA A 107 -8.71 -6.92 6.55
CA ALA A 107 -10.02 -7.04 7.18
C ALA A 107 -10.61 -5.67 7.57
N TRP A 108 -9.77 -4.70 7.96
CA TRP A 108 -10.21 -3.34 8.27
C TRP A 108 -10.73 -2.61 7.03
N LEU A 109 -10.01 -2.67 5.89
CA LEU A 109 -10.50 -2.09 4.62
C LEU A 109 -11.74 -2.80 4.07
N GLN A 110 -11.92 -4.09 4.39
CA GLN A 110 -13.14 -4.85 4.11
C GLN A 110 -14.28 -4.55 5.11
N ASN A 111 -14.16 -3.52 5.96
CA ASN A 111 -15.13 -3.16 7.01
C ASN A 111 -15.42 -4.27 8.05
N ASN A 112 -14.54 -5.27 8.18
CA ASN A 112 -14.65 -6.36 9.14
C ASN A 112 -13.77 -6.09 10.38
N ALA A 113 -14.20 -5.15 11.22
CA ALA A 113 -13.47 -4.74 12.42
C ALA A 113 -13.20 -5.90 13.40
N GLN A 114 -14.13 -6.86 13.53
CA GLN A 114 -13.96 -8.02 14.41
C GLN A 114 -12.79 -8.90 13.97
N LEU A 115 -12.71 -9.24 12.68
CA LEU A 115 -11.59 -9.99 12.11
C LEU A 115 -10.30 -9.18 12.16
N ALA A 116 -10.36 -7.87 11.91
CA ALA A 116 -9.21 -6.98 11.99
C ALA A 116 -8.58 -7.00 13.40
N ILE A 117 -9.37 -6.82 14.45
CA ILE A 117 -8.92 -6.90 15.85
C ILE A 117 -8.40 -8.30 16.18
N GLN A 118 -9.05 -9.37 15.72
CA GLN A 118 -8.60 -10.75 15.94
C GLN A 118 -7.20 -10.98 15.36
N MET A 119 -6.94 -10.50 14.14
CA MET A 119 -5.65 -10.64 13.48
C MET A 119 -4.57 -9.77 14.14
N ALA A 120 -4.89 -8.53 14.55
CA ALA A 120 -3.93 -7.69 15.29
C ALA A 120 -3.57 -8.31 16.66
N ARG A 121 -4.55 -8.83 17.42
CA ARG A 121 -4.28 -9.57 18.66
C ARG A 121 -3.44 -10.83 18.42
N ARG A 122 -3.58 -11.48 17.25
CA ARG A 122 -2.74 -12.61 16.86
C ARG A 122 -1.31 -12.19 16.51
N ALA A 123 -1.11 -11.02 15.89
CA ALA A 123 0.21 -10.44 15.69
C ALA A 123 0.91 -10.12 17.02
N LEU A 124 0.18 -9.59 18.00
CA LEU A 124 0.69 -9.23 19.33
C LEU A 124 1.31 -10.42 20.09
N VAL A 125 0.85 -11.65 19.83
CA VAL A 125 1.45 -12.88 20.37
C VAL A 125 2.82 -13.19 19.76
N PHE A 126 3.08 -12.71 18.53
CA PHE A 126 4.24 -13.09 17.73
C PHE A 126 5.30 -12.00 17.55
N VAL A 127 5.04 -10.75 17.97
CA VAL A 127 6.08 -9.69 18.03
C VAL A 127 7.14 -9.95 19.11
N GLY A 128 6.90 -10.92 20.01
CA GLY A 128 7.84 -11.29 21.06
C GLY A 128 8.10 -10.12 22.01
N ASP A 129 9.37 -9.92 22.37
CA ASP A 129 9.82 -8.86 23.29
C ASP A 129 10.14 -7.52 22.61
N ASP A 130 9.85 -7.37 21.32
CA ASP A 130 9.97 -6.08 20.64
C ASP A 130 8.91 -5.10 21.15
N VAL A 131 9.34 -4.20 22.03
CA VAL A 131 8.49 -3.18 22.67
C VAL A 131 7.92 -2.20 21.64
N GLN A 132 8.66 -1.88 20.56
CA GLN A 132 8.17 -0.97 19.52
C GLN A 132 7.09 -1.66 18.68
N ALA A 133 7.37 -2.84 18.14
CA ALA A 133 6.39 -3.60 17.37
C ALA A 133 5.12 -3.91 18.20
N ARG A 134 5.25 -4.16 19.51
CA ARG A 134 4.12 -4.31 20.43
C ARG A 134 3.27 -3.04 20.52
N GLN A 135 3.88 -1.88 20.78
CA GLN A 135 3.18 -0.59 20.87
C GLN A 135 2.47 -0.22 19.57
N GLU A 136 3.04 -0.58 18.41
CA GLU A 136 2.44 -0.30 17.10
C GLU A 136 1.24 -1.20 16.80
N VAL A 137 1.28 -2.48 17.20
CA VAL A 137 0.14 -3.39 17.11
C VAL A 137 -0.97 -3.01 18.12
N GLU A 138 -0.62 -2.55 19.31
CA GLU A 138 -1.58 -2.00 20.28
C GLU A 138 -2.28 -0.74 19.73
N ARG A 139 -1.52 0.18 19.12
CA ARG A 139 -2.05 1.36 18.43
C ARG A 139 -3.00 0.99 17.27
N LEU A 140 -2.68 -0.07 16.52
CA LEU A 140 -3.56 -0.60 15.48
C LEU A 140 -4.89 -1.07 16.06
N ILE A 141 -4.87 -1.86 17.14
CA ILE A 141 -6.09 -2.34 17.82
C ILE A 141 -6.96 -1.16 18.25
N GLN A 142 -6.38 -0.17 18.95
CA GLN A 142 -7.12 1.02 19.38
C GLN A 142 -7.73 1.80 18.20
N THR A 143 -7.00 1.99 17.11
CA THR A 143 -7.52 2.76 15.97
C THR A 143 -8.66 2.02 15.23
N ILE A 144 -8.66 0.68 15.22
CA ILE A 144 -9.79 -0.11 14.70
C ILE A 144 -11.00 -0.02 15.66
N GLU A 145 -10.76 -0.09 16.97
CA GLU A 145 -11.79 0.03 18.01
C GLU A 145 -12.46 1.43 17.93
N ASP A 146 -11.69 2.52 17.91
CA ASP A 146 -12.20 3.90 17.79
C ASP A 146 -13.07 4.14 16.53
N ARG A 147 -12.66 3.59 15.38
CA ARG A 147 -13.45 3.68 14.13
C ARG A 147 -14.76 2.90 14.21
N THR A 148 -14.82 1.85 15.04
CA THR A 148 -16.02 1.04 15.24
C THR A 148 -17.06 1.74 16.13
N TYR A 149 -16.62 2.63 17.03
CA TYR A 149 -17.50 3.37 17.94
C TYR A 149 -17.91 4.77 17.42
N THR A 150 -17.51 5.14 16.20
CA THR A 150 -17.79 6.45 15.58
C THR A 150 -18.75 6.37 14.37
N LEU A 151 -19.39 5.22 14.17
CA LEU A 151 -20.39 4.92 13.14
C LEU A 151 -21.73 4.51 13.76
#